data_AF-A0A522AAZ2-F1
#
_entry.id   AF-A0A522AAZ2-F1
#
_cell.length_a   1.000
_cell.length_b   1.000
_cell.length_c   1.000
_cell.angle_alpha   90.00
_cell.angle_beta   90.00
_cell.angle_gamma   90.00
#
_symmetry.space_group_name_H-M   'P 1'
#
loop_
_entity.id
_entity.type
_entity.pdbx_description
1 polymer ?
#
loop_
_entity_poly.entity_id
_entity_poly.type
_entity_poly.pdbx_seq_one_letter_code
_entity_poly.pdbx_strand_id
1 'polypeptide(L)' 'MHVVGLGTASPSHRYAQRDCWEALQNSAPFARLAPRSRAILKKVLCADNGIATRHLALDPLSDAFDLTPDA' A
#
# COMPACT_ATOMS: atom_id res chain seq x y z
N MET A 1 12.84 -16.93 -31.97
CA MET A 1 12.81 -17.09 -30.51
C MET A 1 11.40 -16.78 -30.03
N HIS A 2 10.77 -17.68 -29.27
CA HIS A 2 9.41 -17.50 -28.74
C HIS A 2 9.37 -17.89 -27.25
N VAL A 3 8.51 -17.25 -26.47
CA VAL A 3 8.28 -17.61 -25.07
C VAL A 3 7.46 -18.89 -25.04
N VAL A 4 7.96 -19.93 -24.36
CA VAL A 4 7.29 -21.24 -24.24
C VAL A 4 6.62 -21.47 -22.89
N GLY A 5 6.73 -20.53 -21.95
CA GLY A 5 6.07 -20.60 -20.65
C GLY A 5 6.25 -19.34 -19.80
N LEU A 6 5.29 -19.08 -18.92
CA LEU A 6 5.29 -18.01 -17.92
C LEU A 6 4.52 -18.49 -16.68
N GLY A 7 5.09 -18.28 -15.50
CA GLY A 7 4.41 -18.49 -14.22
C GLY A 7 4.66 -17.30 -13.30
N THR A 8 3.64 -16.89 -12.55
CA THR A 8 3.73 -15.84 -11.54
C THR A 8 3.03 -16.28 -10.27
N ALA A 9 3.49 -15.75 -9.14
CA ALA A 9 2.84 -15.91 -7.84
C ALA A 9 2.81 -14.55 -7.15
N SER A 10 1.81 -14.33 -6.29
CA SER A 10 1.68 -13.12 -5.50
C SER A 10 1.04 -13.49 -4.16
N PRO A 11 1.26 -12.68 -3.09
CA PRO A 11 0.58 -12.88 -1.82
C PRO A 11 -0.94 -12.98 -1.99
N SER A 12 -1.61 -13.77 -1.14
CA SER A 12 -3.07 -13.99 -1.21
C SER A 12 -3.87 -12.71 -0.92
N HIS A 13 -3.35 -11.84 -0.05
CA HIS A 13 -4.04 -10.61 0.35
C HIS A 13 -3.93 -9.56 -0.75
N ARG A 14 -5.08 -9.18 -1.30
CA ARG A 14 -5.22 -8.18 -2.36
C ARG A 14 -5.98 -6.98 -1.80
N TYR A 15 -5.37 -5.81 -1.90
CA TYR A 15 -5.93 -4.55 -1.40
C TYR A 15 -6.14 -3.58 -2.56
N ALA A 16 -7.27 -2.88 -2.55
CA ALA A 16 -7.45 -1.73 -3.41
C ALA A 16 -6.51 -0.59 -3.00
N GLN A 17 -6.14 0.23 -3.96
CA GLN A 17 -5.37 1.44 -3.71
C GLN A 17 -6.05 2.35 -2.67
N ARG A 18 -7.40 2.38 -2.65
CA ARG A 18 -8.17 3.11 -1.63
C ARG A 18 -8.06 2.50 -0.23
N ASP A 19 -8.03 1.17 -0.11
CA ASP A 19 -7.83 0.49 1.17
C ASP A 19 -6.47 0.91 1.78
N CYS A 20 -5.43 1.05 0.95
CA CYS A 20 -4.12 1.56 1.39
C CYS A 20 -4.20 3.01 1.91
N TRP A 21 -5.01 3.86 1.28
CA TRP A 21 -5.24 5.24 1.76
C TRP A 21 -6.00 5.27 3.08
N GLU A 22 -7.03 4.44 3.23
CA GLU A 22 -7.80 4.31 4.47
C GLU A 22 -6.94 3.78 5.62
N ALA A 23 -6.17 2.72 5.40
CA ALA A 23 -5.25 2.18 6.40
C ALA A 23 -4.17 3.21 6.80
N LEU A 24 -3.61 3.95 5.84
CA LEU A 24 -2.64 5.00 6.12
C LEU A 24 -3.24 6.12 6.97
N GLN A 25 -4.46 6.59 6.67
CA GLN A 25 -5.11 7.66 7.43
C GLN A 25 -5.34 7.28 8.89
N ASN A 26 -5.58 6.00 9.16
CA ASN A 26 -5.80 5.46 10.50
C ASN A 26 -4.48 5.15 11.24
N SER A 27 -3.33 5.33 10.61
CA SER A 27 -2.02 4.99 11.19
C SER A 27 -1.47 6.11 12.10
N ALA A 28 -0.74 5.72 13.15
CA ALA A 28 -0.06 6.67 14.04
C ALA A 28 0.98 7.55 13.31
N PRO A 29 1.79 7.04 12.35
CA PRO A 29 2.70 7.88 11.58
C PRO A 29 2.00 9.00 10.81
N PHE A 30 0.82 8.75 10.24
CA PHE A 30 0.10 9.75 9.44
C PHE A 30 -0.30 10.99 10.27
N ALA A 31 -0.70 10.78 11.53
CA ALA A 31 -1.02 11.86 12.46
C ALA A 31 0.18 12.76 12.78
N ARG A 32 1.43 12.26 12.63
CA ARG A 32 2.66 13.03 12.87
C ARG A 32 3.18 13.77 11.64
N LEU A 33 2.65 13.47 10.45
CA LEU A 33 3.11 14.10 9.22
C LEU A 33 2.68 15.56 9.13
N ALA A 34 3.56 16.39 8.58
CA ALA A 34 3.24 17.77 8.21
C ALA A 34 2.10 17.80 7.16
N PRO A 35 1.29 18.87 7.11
CA PRO A 35 0.16 18.97 6.18
C PRO A 35 0.54 18.75 4.72
N ARG A 36 1.70 19.28 4.28
CA ARG A 36 2.21 19.09 2.92
C ARG A 36 2.49 17.61 2.61
N SER A 37 3.07 16.86 3.54
CA SER A 37 3.36 15.44 3.37
C SER A 37 2.08 14.62 3.26
N ARG A 38 1.04 14.94 4.04
CA ARG A 38 -0.28 14.31 3.93
C ARG A 38 -0.91 14.57 2.57
N ALA A 39 -0.81 15.80 2.05
CA ALA A 39 -1.31 16.15 0.72
C ALA A 39 -0.58 15.38 -0.41
N ILE A 40 0.73 15.19 -0.29
CA ILE A 40 1.51 14.38 -1.22
C ILE A 40 1.03 12.92 -1.19
N LEU A 41 0.86 12.33 0.00
CA LEU A 41 0.37 10.95 0.14
C LEU A 41 -1.03 10.78 -0.42
N LYS A 42 -1.93 11.74 -0.18
CA LYS A 42 -3.27 11.75 -0.79
C LYS A 42 -3.17 11.79 -2.32
N LYS A 43 -2.29 12.61 -2.89
CA LYS A 43 -2.07 12.65 -4.34
C LYS A 43 -1.52 11.31 -4.85
N VAL A 44 -0.54 10.73 -4.16
CA VAL A 44 0.07 9.45 -4.55
C VAL A 44 -0.93 8.30 -4.47
N LEU A 45 -1.84 8.26 -3.49
CA LEU A 45 -2.74 7.12 -3.33
C LEU A 45 -4.11 7.34 -3.97
N CYS A 46 -4.53 8.58 -4.24
CA CYS A 46 -5.87 8.86 -4.75
C CYS A 46 -5.92 9.49 -6.14
N ALA A 47 -4.78 9.90 -6.73
CA ALA A 47 -4.75 10.32 -8.13
C ALA A 47 -4.84 9.11 -9.07
N ASP A 48 -5.10 9.39 -10.35
CA ASP A 48 -5.05 8.36 -11.40
C ASP A 48 -3.59 8.04 -11.74
N ASN A 49 -3.00 7.16 -10.95
CA ASN A 49 -1.61 6.73 -11.07
C ASN A 49 -1.46 5.29 -11.57
N GLY A 50 -2.52 4.72 -12.15
CA GLY A 50 -2.49 3.41 -12.81
C GLY A 50 -2.44 2.20 -11.87
N ILE A 51 -2.62 2.37 -10.56
CA ILE A 51 -2.67 1.25 -9.60
C ILE A 51 -4.07 1.11 -9.04
N ALA A 52 -4.79 0.08 -9.49
CA ALA A 52 -6.10 -0.27 -8.94
C ALA A 52 -5.97 -1.09 -7.64
N THR A 53 -5.09 -2.10 -7.64
CA THR A 53 -4.92 -3.05 -6.53
C THR A 53 -3.47 -3.49 -6.37
N ARG A 54 -3.08 -3.93 -5.17
CA ARG A 54 -1.79 -4.57 -4.89
C ARG A 54 -1.97 -5.86 -4.12
N HIS A 55 -1.07 -6.81 -4.35
CA HIS A 55 -0.92 -7.99 -3.49
C HIS A 55 0.19 -7.72 -2.48
N LEU A 56 -0.12 -7.83 -1.19
CA LEU A 56 0.82 -7.53 -0.10
C LEU A 56 0.88 -8.72 0.86
N ALA A 57 2.07 -9.06 1.34
CA ALA A 57 2.27 -10.08 2.36
C ALA A 57 2.09 -9.46 3.77
N LEU A 58 0.93 -8.86 4.00
CA LEU A 58 0.56 -8.17 5.23
C LEU A 58 -0.78 -8.70 5.73
N ASP A 59 -0.87 -8.98 7.02
CA ASP A 59 -2.08 -9.46 7.67
C ASP A 59 -2.12 -9.00 9.13
N PRO A 60 -2.69 -7.80 9.42
CA PRO A 60 -3.45 -6.87 8.56
C PRO A 60 -2.64 -5.80 7.79
N LEU A 61 -3.30 -5.05 6.90
CA LEU A 61 -2.68 -3.93 6.15
C LEU A 61 -2.06 -2.84 7.04
N SER A 62 -2.52 -2.72 8.29
CA SER A 62 -1.96 -1.78 9.27
C SER A 62 -0.52 -2.09 9.67
N ASP A 63 -0.07 -3.34 9.49
CA ASP A 63 1.30 -3.77 9.83
C ASP A 63 2.36 -3.00 9.03
N ALA A 64 2.01 -2.53 7.82
CA ALA A 64 2.88 -1.66 7.03
C ALA A 64 3.26 -0.34 7.73
N PHE A 65 2.53 0.03 8.78
CA PHE A 65 2.72 1.28 9.51
C PHE A 65 3.20 1.08 10.95
N ASP A 66 3.44 -0.17 11.38
CA ASP A 66 4.32 -0.41 12.51
C ASP A 66 5.76 -0.19 12.05
N LEU A 67 6.40 0.81 12.64
CA LEU A 67 7.78 1.18 12.30
C LEU A 67 8.79 0.54 13.26
N THR A 68 8.31 -0.35 14.13
CA THR A 68 9.12 -1.15 15.05
C THR A 68 9.46 -2.47 14.34
N PRO A 69 10.73 -2.73 14.01
CA PRO A 69 11.11 -3.90 13.21
C PRO A 69 10.77 -5.26 13.84
N ASP A 70 10.64 -5.29 15.17
CA ASP A 70 10.49 -6.51 15.99
C ASP A 70 9.20 -6.53 16.84
N ALA A 71 8.19 -5.71 16.50
CA ALA A 71 6.89 -5.74 17.19
C ALA A 71 6.08 -7.01 16.88
#